data_AF-A0A3M1TMP6-F1
#
_entry.id   AF-A0A3M1TMP6-F1
#
_cell.length_a   1.000
_cell.length_b   1.000
_cell.length_c   1.000
_cell.angle_alpha   90.00
_cell.angle_beta   90.00
_cell.angle_gamma   90.00
#
_symmetry.space_group_name_H-M   'P 1'
#
loop_
_entity.id
_entity.type
_entity.pdbx_description
1 polymer ?
#
loop_
_entity_poly.entity_id
_entity_poly.type
_entity_poly.pdbx_seq_one_letter_code
_entity_poly.pdbx_strand_id
1 'polypeptide(L)'
;MNKIYLYRMTHINNVRHILEHGITHRNSVHANPNYTPIGDPALISTRNDFKLDNGRFLGEYILFYFGPRMPILYVIQRGFNGVRVIPPQDIVYCVSSLAKVLQAKLDFIFNVSSG
;
A
#
# COMPACT_ATOMS: atom_id res chain seq x y z
N MET A 1 -3.04 -19.24 18.58
CA MET A 1 -3.04 -17.76 18.38
C MET A 1 -3.61 -17.45 17.01
N ASN A 2 -4.60 -16.55 16.92
CA ASN A 2 -5.15 -16.14 15.63
C ASN A 2 -4.10 -15.40 14.80
N LYS A 3 -4.00 -15.76 13.52
CA LYS A 3 -3.05 -15.16 12.59
C LYS A 3 -3.56 -13.77 12.16
N ILE A 4 -2.82 -12.73 12.51
CA ILE A 4 -3.13 -11.35 12.10
C ILE A 4 -2.62 -11.15 10.67
N TYR A 5 -3.55 -11.00 9.72
CA TYR A 5 -3.24 -10.78 8.32
C TYR A 5 -3.03 -9.31 7.99
N LEU A 6 -2.17 -9.06 7.00
CA LEU A 6 -1.86 -7.75 6.46
C LEU A 6 -2.18 -7.75 4.97
N TYR A 7 -2.92 -6.75 4.52
CA TYR A 7 -3.47 -6.65 3.18
C TYR A 7 -2.95 -5.40 2.47
N ARG A 8 -2.45 -5.57 1.25
CA ARG A 8 -2.12 -4.46 0.36
C ARG A 8 -2.84 -4.63 -0.96
N MET A 9 -3.74 -3.70 -1.27
CA MET A 9 -4.36 -3.60 -2.60
C MET A 9 -3.35 -3.06 -3.61
N THR A 10 -3.37 -3.59 -4.83
CA THR A 10 -2.58 -3.12 -5.96
C THR A 10 -3.30 -3.43 -7.28
N HIS A 11 -2.90 -2.78 -8.37
CA HIS A 11 -3.38 -3.12 -9.70
C HIS A 11 -2.76 -4.45 -10.18
N ILE A 12 -3.50 -5.26 -10.94
CA ILE A 12 -3.02 -6.52 -11.52
C ILE A 12 -1.74 -6.33 -12.35
N ASN A 13 -1.63 -5.22 -13.10
CA ASN A 13 -0.44 -4.86 -13.87
C ASN A 13 0.85 -4.74 -13.03
N ASN A 14 0.74 -4.51 -11.73
CA ASN A 14 1.91 -4.44 -10.85
C ASN A 14 2.42 -5.83 -10.43
N VAL A 15 1.62 -6.90 -10.61
CA VAL A 15 1.92 -8.24 -10.08
C VAL A 15 3.18 -8.82 -10.68
N ARG A 16 3.39 -8.69 -12.00
CA ARG A 16 4.59 -9.21 -12.65
C ARG A 16 5.86 -8.68 -11.99
N HIS A 17 5.95 -7.35 -11.84
CA HIS A 17 7.09 -6.71 -11.18
C HIS A 17 7.20 -7.14 -9.71
N ILE A 18 6.07 -7.26 -8.99
CA ILE A 18 6.08 -7.72 -7.60
C ILE A 18 6.64 -9.14 -7.46
N LEU A 19 6.35 -10.03 -8.41
CA LEU A 19 6.89 -11.39 -8.42
C LEU A 19 8.40 -11.42 -8.71
N GLU A 20 8.90 -10.51 -9.54
CA GLU A 20 10.31 -10.43 -9.93
C GLU A 20 11.19 -9.73 -8.87
N HIS A 21 10.70 -8.63 -8.27
CA HIS A 21 11.50 -7.74 -7.42
C HIS A 21 10.92 -7.49 -6.03
N GLY A 22 9.75 -8.06 -5.72
CA GLY A 22 9.00 -7.72 -4.52
C GLY A 22 8.27 -6.38 -4.65
N ILE A 23 7.68 -5.92 -3.53
CA ILE A 23 7.05 -4.60 -3.47
C ILE A 23 8.14 -3.58 -3.20
N THR A 24 8.40 -2.71 -4.18
CA THR A 24 9.48 -1.73 -4.11
C THR A 24 8.96 -0.30 -3.90
N HIS A 25 9.76 0.53 -3.24
CA HIS A 25 9.51 1.97 -3.13
C HIS A 25 9.87 2.68 -4.45
N ARG A 26 9.28 3.85 -4.71
CA ARG A 26 9.51 4.63 -5.94
C ARG A 26 10.98 5.07 -6.14
N ASN A 27 11.74 5.16 -5.05
CA ASN A 27 13.17 5.52 -5.06
C ASN A 27 14.09 4.28 -5.05
N SER A 28 13.54 3.07 -5.17
CA SER A 28 14.36 1.84 -5.21
C SER A 28 15.10 1.75 -6.55
N VAL A 29 16.27 1.11 -6.55
CA VAL A 29 16.96 0.70 -7.80
C VAL A 29 16.12 -0.28 -8.64
N HIS A 30 15.17 -0.98 -8.00
CA HIS A 30 14.17 -1.83 -8.64
C HIS A 30 12.78 -1.17 -8.58
N ALA A 31 12.70 0.15 -8.70
CA ALA A 31 11.41 0.83 -8.81
C ALA A 31 10.71 0.38 -10.09
N ASN A 32 9.40 0.11 -9.99
CA ASN A 32 8.61 -0.30 -11.16
C ASN A 32 8.39 0.89 -12.11
N PRO A 33 9.01 0.93 -13.30
CA PRO A 33 8.84 2.04 -14.23
C PRO A 33 7.42 2.13 -14.81
N ASN A 34 6.68 1.01 -14.78
CA ASN A 34 5.32 0.88 -15.28
C ASN A 34 4.31 0.75 -14.13
N TYR A 35 4.61 1.32 -12.96
CA TYR A 35 3.74 1.25 -11.80
C TYR A 35 2.37 1.86 -12.11
N THR A 36 1.32 1.06 -11.93
CA THR A 36 -0.07 1.51 -12.09
C THR A 36 -0.61 1.91 -10.72
N PRO A 37 -0.77 3.21 -10.42
CA PRO A 37 -1.32 3.66 -9.15
C PRO A 37 -2.83 3.38 -9.09
N ILE A 38 -3.30 3.01 -7.89
CA ILE A 38 -4.73 2.83 -7.61
C ILE A 38 -5.22 3.73 -6.46
N GLY A 39 -4.35 4.54 -5.84
CA GLY A 39 -4.72 5.34 -4.67
C GLY A 39 -5.18 6.75 -5.04
N ASP A 40 -5.75 7.44 -4.05
CA ASP A 40 -6.06 8.87 -4.11
C ASP A 40 -4.77 9.71 -4.22
N PRO A 41 -4.55 10.45 -5.33
CA PRO A 41 -3.35 11.26 -5.52
C PRO A 41 -3.15 12.32 -4.44
N ALA A 42 -4.23 12.95 -3.97
CA ALA A 42 -4.15 13.97 -2.92
C ALA A 42 -3.69 13.34 -1.60
N LEU A 43 -4.28 12.19 -1.25
CA LEU A 43 -3.89 11.45 -0.04
C LEU A 43 -2.45 10.90 -0.14
N ILE A 44 -2.00 10.50 -1.33
CA ILE A 44 -0.61 10.11 -1.57
C ILE A 44 0.33 11.31 -1.37
N SER A 45 -0.04 12.49 -1.87
CA SER A 45 0.74 13.72 -1.66
C SER A 45 0.85 14.05 -0.18
N THR A 46 -0.27 14.09 0.54
CA THR A 46 -0.27 14.38 1.99
C THR A 46 0.65 13.43 2.78
N ARG A 47 0.70 12.14 2.42
CA ARG A 47 1.61 11.19 3.07
C ARG A 47 3.08 11.47 2.79
N ASN A 48 3.42 11.92 1.58
CA ASN A 48 4.79 12.26 1.23
C ASN A 48 5.30 13.45 2.05
N ASP A 49 4.41 14.35 2.46
CA ASP A 49 4.74 15.55 3.22
C ASP A 49 4.61 15.36 4.74
N PHE A 50 3.98 14.26 5.17
CA PHE A 50 3.80 13.96 6.59
C PHE A 50 5.07 13.38 7.21
N LYS A 51 5.75 14.16 8.05
CA LYS A 51 6.94 13.74 8.79
C LYS A 51 6.55 13.05 10.09
N LEU A 52 7.13 11.87 10.32
CA LEU A 52 6.95 11.06 11.53
C LEU A 52 8.00 11.43 12.59
N ASP A 53 7.74 11.04 13.84
CA ASP A 53 8.62 11.32 14.99
C ASP A 53 10.03 10.74 14.83
N ASN A 54 10.18 9.67 14.05
CA ASN A 54 11.47 9.09 13.72
C ASN A 54 12.22 9.82 12.59
N GLY A 55 11.75 11.00 12.19
CA GLY A 55 12.36 11.86 11.19
C GLY A 55 12.09 11.47 9.74
N ARG A 56 11.45 10.32 9.48
CA ARG A 56 11.11 9.83 8.14
C ARG A 56 9.74 10.32 7.69
N PHE A 57 9.52 10.39 6.38
CA PHE A 57 8.18 10.71 5.85
C PHE A 57 7.31 9.46 5.76
N LEU A 58 6.01 9.60 6.02
CA LEU A 58 5.05 8.49 5.94
C LEU A 58 4.99 7.88 4.53
N GLY A 59 5.18 8.70 3.49
CA GLY A 59 5.25 8.28 2.10
C GLY A 59 6.41 7.33 1.77
N GLU A 60 7.43 7.22 2.63
CA GLU A 60 8.55 6.29 2.44
C GLU A 60 8.23 4.85 2.85
N TYR A 61 7.08 4.60 3.46
CA TYR A 61 6.66 3.28 3.93
C TYR A 61 5.73 2.60 2.93
N ILE A 62 5.87 1.27 2.83
CA ILE A 62 4.91 0.44 2.08
C ILE A 62 3.72 0.16 2.97
N LEU A 63 2.55 0.66 2.55
CA LEU A 63 1.34 0.59 3.35
C LEU A 63 0.66 -0.79 3.28
N PHE A 64 0.32 -1.32 4.45
CA PHE A 64 -0.52 -2.50 4.65
C PHE A 64 -1.67 -2.17 5.60
N TYR A 65 -2.78 -2.88 5.45
CA TYR A 65 -3.99 -2.73 6.25
C TYR A 65 -4.32 -4.02 6.99
N PHE A 66 -4.99 -3.92 8.14
CA PHE A 66 -5.45 -5.08 8.91
C PHE A 66 -6.76 -5.68 8.41
N GLY A 67 -7.44 -5.01 7.48
CA GLY A 67 -8.68 -5.47 6.86
C GLY A 67 -8.59 -5.51 5.33
N PRO A 68 -9.29 -6.44 4.67
CA PRO A 68 -9.30 -6.53 3.21
C PRO A 68 -10.13 -5.42 2.55
N ARG A 69 -11.12 -4.83 3.24
CA ARG A 69 -12.06 -3.85 2.66
C ARG A 69 -11.96 -2.51 3.40
N MET A 70 -10.98 -1.71 3.01
CA MET A 70 -10.81 -0.35 3.53
C MET A 70 -11.72 0.64 2.80
N PRO A 71 -12.11 1.78 3.40
CA PRO A 71 -12.95 2.79 2.75
C PRO A 71 -12.40 3.27 1.39
N ILE A 72 -11.08 3.30 1.22
CA ILE A 72 -10.44 3.66 -0.05
C ILE A 72 -10.85 2.72 -1.20
N LEU A 73 -11.21 1.46 -0.95
CA LEU A 73 -11.69 0.55 -1.99
C LEU A 73 -12.95 1.09 -2.68
N TYR A 74 -13.86 1.69 -1.91
CA TYR A 74 -15.07 2.30 -2.45
C TYR A 74 -14.73 3.50 -3.34
N VAL A 75 -13.78 4.35 -2.91
CA VAL A 75 -13.27 5.48 -3.69
C VAL A 75 -12.69 5.02 -5.02
N ILE A 76 -11.88 3.95 -5.00
CA ILE A 76 -11.23 3.37 -6.18
C ILE A 76 -12.25 2.83 -7.19
N GLN A 77 -13.29 2.15 -6.72
CA GLN A 77 -14.30 1.52 -7.58
C GLN A 77 -15.35 2.51 -8.11
N ARG A 78 -15.47 3.69 -7.50
CA ARG A 78 -16.49 4.68 -7.87
C ARG A 78 -15.92 5.98 -8.45
N GLY A 79 -14.61 6.21 -8.32
CA GLY A 79 -13.93 7.35 -8.91
C GLY A 79 -14.22 8.68 -8.20
N PHE A 80 -14.16 8.68 -6.87
CA PHE A 80 -14.24 9.92 -6.09
C PHE A 80 -12.86 10.60 -5.97
N ASN A 81 -12.83 11.89 -5.61
CA ASN A 81 -11.59 12.66 -5.39
C ASN A 81 -10.60 12.66 -6.57
N GLY A 82 -11.09 12.58 -7.81
CA GLY A 82 -10.23 12.52 -8.99
C GLY A 82 -9.49 11.20 -9.16
N VAL A 83 -9.85 10.16 -8.41
CA VAL A 83 -9.32 8.80 -8.58
C VAL A 83 -9.89 8.20 -9.86
N ARG A 84 -9.01 7.63 -10.68
CA ARG A 84 -9.42 6.82 -11.83
C ARG A 84 -10.20 5.60 -11.33
N VAL A 85 -11.39 5.37 -11.89
CA VAL A 85 -12.17 4.18 -11.60
C VAL A 85 -11.37 2.94 -12.01
N ILE A 86 -11.14 2.03 -11.05
CA ILE A 86 -10.49 0.75 -11.30
C ILE A 86 -11.56 -0.36 -11.18
N PRO A 87 -11.75 -1.17 -12.23
CA PRO A 87 -12.65 -2.32 -12.17
C PRO A 87 -12.23 -3.30 -11.07
N PRO A 88 -13.18 -3.93 -10.34
CA PRO A 88 -12.85 -4.87 -9.27
C PRO A 88 -11.92 -6.01 -9.70
N GLN A 89 -12.05 -6.50 -10.94
CA GLN A 89 -11.21 -7.56 -11.49
C GLN A 89 -9.73 -7.18 -11.64
N ASP A 90 -9.43 -5.88 -11.69
CA ASP A 90 -8.06 -5.37 -11.84
C ASP A 90 -7.41 -5.07 -10.47
N ILE A 91 -8.15 -5.20 -9.38
CA ILE A 91 -7.66 -4.98 -8.02
C ILE A 91 -7.33 -6.33 -7.38
N VAL A 92 -6.06 -6.51 -7.02
CA VAL A 92 -5.58 -7.73 -6.35
C VAL A 92 -4.94 -7.40 -5.01
N TYR A 93 -4.84 -8.41 -4.15
CA TYR A 93 -4.31 -8.28 -2.81
C TYR A 93 -2.99 -9.02 -2.66
N CYS A 94 -1.95 -8.30 -2.26
CA CYS A 94 -0.78 -8.92 -1.64
C CYS A 94 -1.10 -9.16 -0.15
N VAL A 95 -1.00 -10.41 0.29
CA VAL A 95 -1.36 -10.81 1.66
C VAL A 95 -0.13 -11.32 2.40
N SER A 96 0.13 -10.76 3.58
CA SER A 96 1.13 -11.23 4.53
C SER A 96 0.51 -11.40 5.91
N SER A 97 1.33 -11.63 6.93
CA SER A 97 0.89 -11.67 8.33
C SER A 97 1.88 -10.98 9.24
N LEU A 98 1.39 -10.39 10.34
CA LEU A 98 2.24 -9.73 11.32
C LEU A 98 3.38 -10.64 11.79
N ALA A 99 3.08 -11.93 12.04
CA ALA A 99 4.09 -12.92 12.43
C ALA A 99 5.26 -13.02 11.42
N LYS A 100 4.97 -12.94 10.11
CA LYS A 100 6.02 -12.96 9.06
C LYS A 100 6.86 -11.67 9.08
N VAL A 101 6.23 -10.52 9.31
CA VAL A 101 6.95 -9.23 9.42
C VAL A 101 7.91 -9.26 10.62
N LEU A 102 7.44 -9.74 11.78
CA LEU A 102 8.26 -9.88 12.98
C LEU A 102 9.40 -10.88 12.77
N GLN A 103 9.12 -12.03 12.16
CA GLN A 103 10.13 -13.05 11.87
C GLN A 103 11.21 -12.53 10.90
N ALA A 104 10.81 -11.75 9.91
CA ALA A 104 11.72 -11.13 8.95
C ALA A 104 12.51 -9.94 9.51
N LYS A 105 12.25 -9.52 10.76
CA LYS A 105 12.89 -8.38 11.44
C LYS A 105 12.84 -7.10 10.60
N LEU A 106 11.71 -6.87 9.94
CA LEU A 106 11.50 -5.66 9.14
C LEU A 106 11.16 -4.48 10.07
N ASP A 107 11.69 -3.30 9.76
CA ASP A 107 11.26 -2.07 10.40
C ASP A 107 9.84 -1.72 9.97
N PHE A 108 8.98 -1.44 10.94
CA PHE A 108 7.60 -1.04 10.68
C PHE A 108 7.13 0.02 11.67
N ILE A 109 6.10 0.76 11.26
CA ILE A 109 5.35 1.65 12.13
C ILE A 109 3.91 1.20 12.10
N PHE A 110 3.29 1.11 13.28
CA PHE A 110 1.85 0.98 13.40
C PHE A 110 1.27 2.36 13.67
N ASN A 111 0.36 2.80 12.80
CA ASN A 111 -0.37 4.05 12.96
C ASN A 111 -1.86 3.75 12.83
N VAL A 112 -2.62 4.10 13.87
CA VAL A 112 -4.06 4.24 13.79
C VAL A 112 -4.34 5.62 13.24
N SER A 113 -4.67 5.70 11.96
CA SER A 113 -5.21 6.92 11.37
C SER A 113 -6.56 7.22 12.02
N SER A 114 -6.57 7.84 13.20
CA SER A 114 -7.68 8.69 13.62
C SER A 114 -7.68 9.86 12.64
N GLY A 115 -8.76 9.94 11.84
CA GLY A 115 -8.97 11.03 10.90
C GLY A 115 -8.98 12.39 11.58
#